data_AF-K9PTH6-F1
#
_entry.id   AF-K9PTH6-F1
#
_cell.length_a   1.000
_cell.length_b   1.000
_cell.length_c   1.000
_cell.angle_alpha   90.00
_cell.angle_beta   90.00
_cell.angle_gamma   90.00
#
_symmetry.space_group_name_H-M   'P 1'
#
loop_
_entity.id
_entity.type
_entity.pdbx_description
1 polymer ?
#
loop_
_entity_poly.entity_id
_entity_poly.type
_entity_poly.pdbx_seq_one_letter_code
_entity_poly.pdbx_strand_id
1 'polypeptide(L)'
;MNLISEPTIPEKIQKMQERVRWKHPSILQRGIDQTSMVISDRLDDNPEFSFMVIGDSGTKSHYGHHPQRQVAELMLPHKDECRFVLHTGDVIYVVGSREYYPANFIEPYREFLVGGENPKRISYDRMTFNLPFLPVLGNHDYYDVPLMYRLFTGSTLQLRRLFRYKDFEIGWHGSNQGDAYARAFLDYMAAIASPEELQHHLDSHYTAKTHTGRCLRYEPGQFTRLPNRYYTFRYGGIDFFALDSNTFNTPSPIPATQAGDTNRRELQKRRQEIEQEELQILATCDKLNANIPSEAEQLDDLSAKLDQINEVKIDIEKQLASHETSTIDFEQLDWLRSRLIESWHTSEVRGRIIYFHHPPYVTEATKWNQAQTLAVRHRLRWVLEQVAETLGFLVKERPIVDLILNGHAHCLEYLRTVNTGYADSNINCIISGGSGRRPRRQRPEGAELLENFSNIPRKVADSRLYVGRNGFNLHKRLPYSCVRIDVQDGIPPKFIVRPLIAERLEQQWHSYEMEPFMI
;
A
#
# COMPACT_ATOMS: atom_id res chain seq x y z
N MET A 1 -13.98 13.30 18.14
CA MET A 1 -13.81 12.01 18.84
C MET A 1 -13.04 11.10 17.89
N ASN A 2 -11.82 10.67 18.23
CA ASN A 2 -11.00 9.93 17.26
C ASN A 2 -11.40 8.45 17.31
N LEU A 3 -11.92 7.92 16.20
CA LEU A 3 -12.37 6.52 16.07
C LEU A 3 -11.19 5.56 15.83
N ILE A 4 -10.08 6.11 15.36
CA ILE A 4 -8.86 5.40 14.96
C ILE A 4 -7.66 6.15 15.57
N SER A 5 -6.63 5.41 15.99
CA SER A 5 -5.33 5.97 16.34
C SER A 5 -4.23 5.39 15.45
N GLU A 6 -3.30 6.23 15.02
CA GLU A 6 -2.10 5.79 14.32
C GLU A 6 -0.91 5.75 15.29
N PRO A 7 -0.14 4.65 15.36
CA PRO A 7 1.09 4.62 16.15
C PRO A 7 2.13 5.58 15.60
N THR A 8 3.04 6.04 16.46
CA THR A 8 4.15 6.90 16.04
C THR A 8 5.14 6.14 15.17
N ILE A 9 5.93 6.84 14.35
CA ILE A 9 6.97 6.21 13.51
C ILE A 9 7.98 5.39 14.34
N PRO A 10 8.52 5.88 15.46
CA PRO A 10 9.38 5.08 16.32
C PRO A 10 8.73 3.77 16.79
N GLU A 11 7.46 3.81 17.21
CA GLU A 11 6.74 2.62 17.63
C GLU A 11 6.55 1.62 16.48
N LYS A 12 6.20 2.10 15.28
CA LYS A 12 6.09 1.24 14.08
C LYS A 12 7.41 0.51 13.81
N ILE A 13 8.52 1.25 13.78
CA ILE A 13 9.86 0.72 13.52
C ILE A 13 10.24 -0.30 14.60
N GLN A 14 10.14 0.09 15.87
CA GLN A 14 10.50 -0.76 17.00
C GLN A 14 9.71 -2.07 16.99
N LYS A 15 8.39 -1.99 16.84
CA LYS A 15 7.52 -3.18 16.84
C LYS A 15 7.85 -4.11 15.68
N MET A 16 8.10 -3.59 14.48
CA MET A 16 8.49 -4.44 13.35
C MET A 16 9.87 -5.07 13.55
N GLN A 17 10.85 -4.33 14.08
CA GLN A 17 12.17 -4.86 14.41
C GLN A 17 12.11 -5.97 15.46
N GLU A 18 11.29 -5.82 16.51
CA GLU A 18 11.04 -6.84 17.52
C GLU A 18 10.51 -8.13 16.88
N ARG A 19 9.52 -8.01 15.99
CA ARG A 19 8.81 -9.14 15.35
C ARG A 19 9.71 -9.99 14.46
N VAL A 20 10.60 -9.35 13.71
CA VAL A 20 11.58 -10.03 12.84
C VAL A 20 12.92 -10.25 13.55
N ARG A 21 13.04 -10.01 14.86
CA ARG A 21 14.31 -10.13 15.61
C ARG A 21 15.49 -9.46 14.89
N TRP A 22 15.29 -8.21 14.51
CA TRP A 22 16.25 -7.44 13.71
C TRP A 22 17.68 -7.50 14.27
N LYS A 23 18.64 -7.87 13.43
CA LYS A 23 20.07 -7.98 13.74
C LYS A 23 20.38 -8.92 14.93
N HIS A 24 19.54 -9.93 15.19
CA HIS A 24 19.81 -10.93 16.21
C HIS A 24 21.18 -11.63 15.99
N PRO A 25 21.96 -11.98 17.04
CA PRO A 25 23.30 -12.56 16.87
C PRO A 25 23.34 -13.78 15.95
N SER A 26 22.37 -14.70 16.05
CA SER A 26 22.29 -15.89 15.19
C SER A 26 22.11 -15.57 13.71
N ILE A 27 21.50 -14.42 13.39
CA ILE A 27 21.28 -13.91 12.03
C ILE A 27 22.58 -13.32 11.51
N LEU A 28 23.21 -12.44 12.30
CA LEU A 28 24.48 -11.80 11.94
C LEU A 28 25.60 -12.83 11.73
N GLN A 29 25.72 -13.82 12.62
CA GLN A 29 26.72 -14.89 12.50
C GLN A 29 26.57 -15.73 11.22
N ARG A 30 25.34 -15.85 10.69
CA ARG A 30 25.06 -16.56 9.45
C ARG A 30 25.20 -15.68 8.20
N GLY A 31 25.53 -14.40 8.37
CA GLY A 31 25.56 -13.44 7.27
C GLY A 31 24.21 -13.32 6.58
N ILE A 32 23.12 -13.34 7.36
CA ILE A 32 21.77 -13.27 6.82
C ILE A 32 21.38 -11.81 6.57
N ASP A 33 21.02 -11.53 5.33
CA ASP A 33 20.39 -10.30 4.89
C ASP A 33 18.87 -10.37 5.13
N GLN A 34 18.44 -9.79 6.25
CA GLN A 34 17.03 -9.70 6.62
C GLN A 34 16.20 -8.75 5.74
N THR A 35 16.77 -8.17 4.69
CA THR A 35 16.06 -7.29 3.76
C THR A 35 16.00 -7.85 2.35
N SER A 36 16.45 -9.08 2.15
CA SER A 36 16.46 -9.73 0.84
C SER A 36 15.71 -11.06 0.87
N MET A 37 15.16 -11.44 -0.27
CA MET A 37 14.62 -12.76 -0.51
C MET A 37 14.82 -13.19 -1.97
N VAL A 38 14.69 -14.49 -2.22
CA VAL A 38 14.66 -15.08 -3.57
C VAL A 38 13.39 -15.93 -3.70
N ILE A 39 12.67 -15.77 -4.81
CA ILE A 39 11.49 -16.59 -5.14
C ILE A 39 11.99 -17.90 -5.74
N SER A 40 11.68 -19.02 -5.08
CA SER A 40 12.16 -20.35 -5.49
C SER A 40 11.17 -21.02 -6.45
N ASP A 41 10.93 -20.41 -7.61
CA ASP A 41 10.12 -20.98 -8.69
C ASP A 41 10.97 -21.52 -9.87
N ARG A 42 12.28 -21.27 -9.86
CA ARG A 42 13.27 -21.66 -10.88
C ARG A 42 13.05 -21.02 -12.25
N LEU A 43 12.33 -19.91 -12.30
CA LEU A 43 12.03 -19.15 -13.52
C LEU A 43 12.51 -17.70 -13.42
N ASP A 44 13.24 -17.36 -12.35
CA ASP A 44 13.74 -16.03 -12.01
C ASP A 44 14.80 -15.50 -12.97
N ASP A 45 15.43 -16.36 -13.79
CA ASP A 45 16.36 -15.94 -14.84
C ASP A 45 15.68 -15.58 -16.17
N ASN A 46 14.37 -15.80 -16.31
CA ASN A 46 13.66 -15.47 -17.55
C ASN A 46 13.49 -13.93 -17.67
N PRO A 47 14.11 -13.26 -18.67
CA PRO A 47 14.00 -11.81 -18.82
C PRO A 47 12.58 -11.35 -19.17
N GLU A 48 11.75 -12.25 -19.70
CA GLU A 48 10.35 -11.98 -20.03
C GLU A 48 9.41 -12.68 -19.04
N PHE A 49 8.61 -11.90 -18.33
CA PHE A 49 7.67 -12.43 -17.36
C PHE A 49 6.53 -11.45 -17.11
N SER A 50 5.44 -11.95 -16.53
CA SER A 50 4.29 -11.13 -16.13
C SER A 50 4.09 -11.13 -14.63
N PHE A 51 3.56 -10.04 -14.09
CA PHE A 51 3.10 -9.97 -12.69
C PHE A 51 1.85 -9.10 -12.58
N MET A 52 1.12 -9.26 -11.47
CA MET A 52 -0.09 -8.47 -11.19
C MET A 52 0.16 -7.47 -10.06
N VAL A 53 -0.55 -6.34 -10.09
CA VAL A 53 -0.48 -5.28 -9.09
C VAL A 53 -1.89 -4.92 -8.61
N ILE A 54 -2.09 -4.97 -7.31
CA ILE A 54 -3.32 -4.58 -6.61
C ILE A 54 -2.98 -3.76 -5.38
N GLY A 55 -3.98 -3.10 -4.80
CA GLY A 55 -3.81 -2.25 -3.63
C GLY A 55 -5.16 -1.84 -3.04
N ASP A 56 -5.17 -1.51 -1.76
CA ASP A 56 -6.36 -1.02 -1.05
C ASP A 56 -7.56 -1.97 -1.22
N SER A 57 -7.28 -3.27 -1.14
CA SER A 57 -8.22 -4.29 -1.56
C SER A 57 -9.13 -4.77 -0.43
N GLY A 58 -8.66 -4.75 0.82
CA GLY A 58 -9.34 -5.35 1.96
C GLY A 58 -10.68 -4.72 2.27
N THR A 59 -11.76 -5.18 1.65
CA THR A 59 -13.09 -4.62 1.85
C THR A 59 -14.03 -5.73 2.26
N LYS A 60 -14.93 -5.43 3.21
CA LYS A 60 -16.03 -6.35 3.49
C LYS A 60 -16.97 -6.41 2.29
N SER A 61 -17.83 -7.43 2.25
CA SER A 61 -19.01 -7.36 1.41
C SER A 61 -19.92 -6.22 1.89
N HIS A 62 -20.14 -5.24 1.03
CA HIS A 62 -21.10 -4.16 1.26
C HIS A 62 -22.43 -4.60 0.63
N TYR A 63 -23.48 -4.72 1.43
CA TYR A 63 -24.87 -4.85 0.94
C TYR A 63 -25.08 -5.85 -0.23
N GLY A 64 -24.44 -7.03 -0.15
CA GLY A 64 -24.61 -8.12 -1.12
C GLY A 64 -23.64 -8.11 -2.30
N HIS A 65 -22.68 -7.18 -2.38
CA HIS A 65 -21.61 -7.18 -3.37
C HIS A 65 -20.24 -7.13 -2.71
N HIS A 66 -19.22 -7.60 -3.43
CA HIS A 66 -17.84 -7.69 -2.92
C HIS A 66 -16.86 -7.23 -4.01
N PRO A 67 -16.55 -5.93 -4.11
CA PRO A 67 -15.72 -5.40 -5.19
C PRO A 67 -14.35 -6.07 -5.30
N GLN A 68 -13.70 -6.30 -4.16
CA GLN A 68 -12.45 -7.06 -4.09
C GLN A 68 -12.56 -8.46 -4.69
N ARG A 69 -13.69 -9.16 -4.50
CA ARG A 69 -13.89 -10.47 -5.10
C ARG A 69 -14.04 -10.38 -6.63
N GLN A 70 -14.70 -9.34 -7.13
CA GLN A 70 -14.81 -9.09 -8.57
C GLN A 70 -13.43 -8.85 -9.20
N VAL A 71 -12.57 -8.09 -8.51
CA VAL A 71 -11.17 -7.89 -8.94
C VAL A 71 -10.38 -9.20 -8.87
N ALA A 72 -10.51 -9.97 -7.79
CA ALA A 72 -9.86 -11.27 -7.68
C ALA A 72 -10.27 -12.23 -8.81
N GLU A 73 -11.54 -12.22 -9.22
CA GLU A 73 -12.05 -13.02 -10.35
C GLU A 73 -11.44 -12.59 -11.68
N LEU A 74 -11.19 -11.29 -11.90
CA LEU A 74 -10.46 -10.80 -13.08
C LEU A 74 -9.00 -11.24 -13.12
N MET A 75 -8.39 -11.50 -11.97
CA MET A 75 -7.00 -11.97 -11.90
C MET A 75 -6.87 -13.45 -12.27
N LEU A 76 -7.92 -14.26 -12.07
CA LEU A 76 -7.85 -15.72 -12.23
C LEU A 76 -7.41 -16.17 -13.63
N PRO A 77 -7.92 -15.61 -14.75
CA PRO A 77 -7.46 -15.99 -16.09
C PRO A 77 -5.96 -15.73 -16.34
N HIS A 78 -5.35 -14.82 -15.57
CA HIS A 78 -3.95 -14.43 -15.73
C HIS A 78 -3.02 -15.09 -14.70
N LYS A 79 -3.58 -15.81 -13.73
CA LYS A 79 -2.85 -16.36 -12.58
C LYS A 79 -1.68 -17.24 -12.99
N ASP A 80 -1.87 -18.12 -13.97
CA ASP A 80 -0.84 -19.10 -14.38
C ASP A 80 0.20 -18.51 -15.34
N GLU A 81 -0.10 -17.35 -15.94
CA GLU A 81 0.82 -16.58 -16.79
C GLU A 81 1.71 -15.65 -15.96
N CYS A 82 1.22 -15.18 -14.81
CA CYS A 82 1.97 -14.32 -13.91
C CYS A 82 2.86 -15.09 -12.93
N ARG A 83 3.95 -14.47 -12.50
CA ARG A 83 4.94 -15.06 -11.57
C ARG A 83 4.65 -14.70 -10.12
N PHE A 84 4.06 -13.53 -9.88
CA PHE A 84 3.71 -13.05 -8.55
C PHE A 84 2.66 -11.93 -8.60
N VAL A 85 2.11 -11.61 -7.44
CA VAL A 85 1.24 -10.46 -7.19
C VAL A 85 1.93 -9.50 -6.24
N LEU A 86 2.02 -8.23 -6.62
CA LEU A 86 2.41 -7.14 -5.73
C LEU A 86 1.15 -6.53 -5.11
N HIS A 87 1.13 -6.35 -3.78
CA HIS A 87 0.03 -5.67 -3.09
C HIS A 87 0.53 -4.38 -2.45
N THR A 88 0.08 -3.22 -2.92
CA THR A 88 0.60 -1.90 -2.53
C THR A 88 0.05 -1.38 -1.19
N GLY A 89 -0.23 -2.27 -0.24
CA GLY A 89 -0.69 -1.94 1.12
C GLY A 89 -2.19 -1.74 1.29
N ASP A 90 -2.59 -1.56 2.55
CA ASP A 90 -3.97 -1.52 3.03
C ASP A 90 -4.73 -2.82 2.71
N VAL A 91 -4.27 -3.90 3.35
CA VAL A 91 -4.65 -5.26 2.97
C VAL A 91 -6.04 -5.64 3.47
N ILE A 92 -6.52 -5.04 4.57
CA ILE A 92 -7.70 -5.55 5.31
C ILE A 92 -8.81 -4.53 5.58
N TYR A 93 -8.47 -3.26 5.82
CA TYR A 93 -9.35 -2.20 6.36
C TYR A 93 -10.23 -2.60 7.57
N VAL A 94 -10.84 -1.65 8.28
CA VAL A 94 -10.45 -0.22 8.36
C VAL A 94 -9.29 -0.03 9.34
N VAL A 95 -9.05 -0.98 10.25
CA VAL A 95 -8.01 -0.88 11.29
C VAL A 95 -7.08 -2.09 11.32
N GLY A 96 -6.89 -2.78 10.17
CA GLY A 96 -5.92 -3.87 10.02
C GLY A 96 -6.14 -5.05 10.97
N SER A 97 -7.36 -5.23 11.46
CA SER A 97 -7.64 -6.20 12.53
C SER A 97 -7.58 -7.64 12.02
N ARG A 98 -7.00 -8.53 12.83
CA ARG A 98 -6.96 -9.97 12.56
C ARG A 98 -8.34 -10.60 12.32
N GLU A 99 -9.38 -10.02 12.91
CA GLU A 99 -10.77 -10.53 12.85
C GLU A 99 -11.35 -10.46 11.44
N TYR A 100 -10.82 -9.57 10.60
CA TYR A 100 -11.33 -9.33 9.25
C TYR A 100 -10.59 -10.10 8.17
N TYR A 101 -9.43 -10.69 8.44
CA TYR A 101 -8.69 -11.49 7.45
C TYR A 101 -9.50 -12.60 6.78
N PRO A 102 -10.33 -13.38 7.50
CA PRO A 102 -11.15 -14.41 6.85
C PRO A 102 -12.03 -13.86 5.72
N ALA A 103 -12.75 -12.76 5.98
CA ALA A 103 -13.72 -12.19 5.05
C ALA A 103 -13.10 -11.21 4.05
N ASN A 104 -12.11 -10.42 4.47
CA ASN A 104 -11.56 -9.31 3.68
C ASN A 104 -10.26 -9.68 2.94
N PHE A 105 -9.78 -10.93 3.05
CA PHE A 105 -8.58 -11.36 2.31
C PHE A 105 -8.63 -12.83 1.92
N ILE A 106 -8.81 -13.74 2.90
CA ILE A 106 -8.74 -15.18 2.66
C ILE A 106 -9.85 -15.65 1.71
N GLU A 107 -11.10 -15.28 1.98
CA GLU A 107 -12.23 -15.69 1.15
C GLU A 107 -12.22 -15.08 -0.27
N PRO A 108 -11.90 -13.78 -0.45
CA PRO A 108 -11.79 -13.15 -1.77
C PRO A 108 -10.67 -13.74 -2.64
N TYR A 109 -9.51 -14.03 -2.04
CA TYR A 109 -8.30 -14.51 -2.73
C TYR A 109 -8.04 -16.00 -2.55
N ARG A 110 -9.07 -16.78 -2.21
CA ARG A 110 -8.94 -18.20 -1.87
C ARG A 110 -8.19 -19.02 -2.93
N GLU A 111 -8.34 -18.72 -4.22
CA GLU A 111 -7.66 -19.42 -5.31
C GLU A 111 -6.14 -19.20 -5.34
N PHE A 112 -5.64 -18.17 -4.64
CA PHE A 112 -4.21 -17.88 -4.49
C PHE A 112 -3.61 -18.53 -3.23
N LEU A 113 -4.43 -19.17 -2.40
CA LEU A 113 -4.03 -19.79 -1.15
C LEU A 113 -4.00 -21.33 -1.26
N VAL A 114 -3.06 -21.95 -0.55
CA VAL A 114 -3.07 -23.39 -0.29
C VAL A 114 -4.22 -23.70 0.66
N GLY A 115 -5.06 -24.68 0.33
CA GLY A 115 -6.26 -25.01 1.10
C GLY A 115 -7.46 -24.09 0.83
N GLY A 116 -7.37 -23.26 -0.21
CA GLY A 116 -8.39 -22.28 -0.60
C GLY A 116 -9.76 -22.84 -0.96
N GLU A 117 -9.86 -24.14 -1.23
CA GLU A 117 -11.13 -24.85 -1.38
C GLU A 117 -11.96 -24.86 -0.08
N ASN A 118 -11.31 -24.64 1.08
CA ASN A 118 -11.97 -24.49 2.37
C ASN A 118 -11.41 -23.31 3.17
N PRO A 119 -11.72 -22.06 2.77
CA PRO A 119 -11.11 -20.85 3.33
C PRO A 119 -11.35 -20.69 4.83
N LYS A 120 -12.43 -21.28 5.37
CA LYS A 120 -12.76 -21.25 6.81
C LYS A 120 -11.75 -22.00 7.69
N ARG A 121 -10.92 -22.87 7.11
CA ARG A 121 -9.87 -23.61 7.82
C ARG A 121 -8.51 -22.89 7.80
N ILE A 122 -8.38 -21.84 7.00
CA ILE A 122 -7.15 -21.08 6.90
C ILE A 122 -7.12 -20.05 8.03
N SER A 123 -6.13 -20.16 8.92
CA SER A 123 -5.87 -19.12 9.90
C SER A 123 -5.10 -17.97 9.26
N TYR A 124 -5.41 -16.73 9.64
CA TYR A 124 -4.76 -15.53 9.08
C TYR A 124 -3.24 -15.53 9.26
N ASP A 125 -2.74 -16.10 10.36
CA ASP A 125 -1.32 -16.19 10.70
C ASP A 125 -0.64 -17.44 10.12
N ARG A 126 -1.34 -18.23 9.31
CA ARG A 126 -0.83 -19.46 8.67
C ARG A 126 -1.20 -19.53 7.18
N MET A 127 -1.41 -18.37 6.55
CA MET A 127 -1.64 -18.32 5.11
C MET A 127 -0.38 -18.78 4.36
N THR A 128 -0.58 -19.64 3.38
CA THR A 128 0.46 -20.08 2.45
C THR A 128 -0.06 -19.84 1.03
N PHE A 129 0.76 -19.22 0.18
CA PHE A 129 0.34 -18.82 -1.17
C PHE A 129 0.82 -19.80 -2.23
N ASN A 130 -0.05 -20.19 -3.16
CA ASN A 130 0.31 -21.05 -4.28
C ASN A 130 0.91 -20.26 -5.48
N LEU A 131 0.66 -18.95 -5.53
CA LEU A 131 1.33 -17.96 -6.37
C LEU A 131 1.90 -16.89 -5.42
N PRO A 132 3.19 -16.50 -5.51
CA PRO A 132 3.75 -15.51 -4.61
C PRO A 132 2.91 -14.24 -4.51
N PHE A 133 2.63 -13.83 -3.27
CA PHE A 133 1.87 -12.64 -2.93
C PHE A 133 2.72 -11.77 -2.04
N LEU A 134 3.10 -10.59 -2.53
CA LEU A 134 4.18 -9.75 -2.01
C LEU A 134 3.63 -8.39 -1.57
N PRO A 135 3.05 -8.29 -0.36
CA PRO A 135 2.51 -7.04 0.14
C PRO A 135 3.58 -6.11 0.72
N VAL A 136 3.23 -4.82 0.77
CA VAL A 136 3.79 -3.79 1.66
C VAL A 136 2.72 -3.34 2.66
N LEU A 137 3.09 -2.57 3.68
CA LEU A 137 2.14 -2.00 4.63
C LEU A 137 1.53 -0.69 4.12
N GLY A 138 0.23 -0.54 4.29
CA GLY A 138 -0.49 0.73 4.23
C GLY A 138 -0.79 1.31 5.62
N ASN A 139 -1.42 2.48 5.66
CA ASN A 139 -1.74 3.14 6.92
C ASN A 139 -2.81 2.37 7.72
N HIS A 140 -3.77 1.74 7.05
CA HIS A 140 -4.79 0.93 7.69
C HIS A 140 -4.24 -0.36 8.30
N ASP A 141 -3.08 -0.82 7.85
CA ASP A 141 -2.39 -1.97 8.45
C ASP A 141 -1.73 -1.63 9.80
N TYR A 142 -1.52 -0.35 10.10
CA TYR A 142 -0.97 0.14 11.38
C TYR A 142 -2.03 0.70 12.33
N TYR A 143 -3.20 1.04 11.83
CA TYR A 143 -4.25 1.67 12.61
C TYR A 143 -4.73 0.81 13.78
N ASP A 144 -5.04 1.48 14.88
CA ASP A 144 -5.54 0.89 16.11
C ASP A 144 -6.86 1.54 16.53
N VAL A 145 -7.64 0.80 17.32
CA VAL A 145 -8.85 1.33 17.97
C VAL A 145 -8.48 1.83 19.36
N PRO A 146 -8.88 3.05 19.78
CA PRO A 146 -8.65 3.55 21.13
C PRO A 146 -9.26 2.66 22.23
N LEU A 147 -8.58 2.54 23.37
CA LEU A 147 -8.93 1.60 24.45
C LEU A 147 -10.37 1.74 24.97
N MET A 148 -10.86 2.98 25.14
CA MET A 148 -12.24 3.22 25.58
C MET A 148 -13.26 2.66 24.59
N TYR A 149 -12.99 2.75 23.29
CA TYR A 149 -13.88 2.20 22.27
C TYR A 149 -13.93 0.66 22.32
N ARG A 150 -12.80 -0.01 22.56
CA ARG A 150 -12.73 -1.47 22.69
C ARG A 150 -13.67 -2.00 23.78
N LEU A 151 -13.80 -1.27 24.89
CA LEU A 151 -14.68 -1.63 26.01
C LEU A 151 -16.17 -1.49 25.65
N PHE A 152 -16.56 -0.46 24.89
CA PHE A 152 -17.95 -0.23 24.49
C PHE A 152 -18.39 -1.07 23.27
N THR A 153 -17.54 -1.27 22.27
CA THR A 153 -17.87 -2.06 21.08
C THR A 153 -17.81 -3.56 21.35
N GLY A 154 -16.81 -4.03 22.10
CA GLY A 154 -16.66 -5.44 22.44
C GLY A 154 -17.82 -5.98 23.30
N SER A 155 -18.27 -5.21 24.30
CA SER A 155 -19.37 -5.61 25.19
C SER A 155 -20.75 -5.61 24.51
N THR A 156 -20.92 -4.91 23.38
CA THR A 156 -22.22 -4.78 22.68
C THR A 156 -22.30 -5.57 21.38
N LEU A 157 -21.24 -6.28 20.97
CA LEU A 157 -21.13 -6.94 19.66
C LEU A 157 -22.25 -7.96 19.38
N GLN A 158 -22.61 -8.79 20.37
CA GLN A 158 -23.69 -9.80 20.21
C GLN A 158 -25.07 -9.14 20.06
N LEU A 159 -25.33 -8.08 20.81
CA LEU A 159 -26.54 -7.27 20.70
C LEU A 159 -26.60 -6.51 19.37
N ARG A 160 -25.50 -5.90 18.92
CA ARG A 160 -25.44 -5.21 17.61
C ARG A 160 -25.64 -6.17 16.44
N ARG A 161 -25.08 -7.38 16.50
CA ARG A 161 -25.33 -8.46 15.51
C ARG A 161 -26.78 -8.92 15.52
N LEU A 162 -27.42 -9.01 16.71
CA LEU A 162 -28.83 -9.37 16.83
C LEU A 162 -29.78 -8.29 16.27
N PHE A 163 -29.43 -7.01 16.46
CA PHE A 163 -30.28 -5.87 16.07
C PHE A 163 -29.83 -5.17 14.77
N ARG A 164 -28.80 -5.69 14.09
CA ARG A 164 -28.15 -5.09 12.89
C ARG A 164 -27.90 -3.58 13.01
N TYR A 165 -27.65 -3.10 14.23
CA TYR A 165 -27.57 -1.68 14.55
C TYR A 165 -26.11 -1.23 14.50
N LYS A 166 -25.78 -0.33 13.54
CA LYS A 166 -24.49 0.38 13.41
C LYS A 166 -23.25 -0.54 13.39
N ASP A 167 -23.06 -1.27 12.28
CA ASP A 167 -21.78 -1.92 11.93
C ASP A 167 -20.80 -0.91 11.34
N PHE A 168 -20.33 0.04 12.18
CA PHE A 168 -19.06 0.71 11.90
C PHE A 168 -17.94 -0.33 12.11
N GLU A 169 -17.05 -0.50 11.14
CA GLU A 169 -15.97 -1.52 11.11
C GLU A 169 -14.85 -1.27 12.13
N ILE A 170 -15.24 -1.11 13.38
CA ILE A 170 -14.36 -0.97 14.53
C ILE A 170 -14.56 -2.25 15.32
N GLY A 171 -13.75 -3.27 14.98
CA GLY A 171 -13.77 -4.58 15.63
C GLY A 171 -13.37 -4.47 17.10
N TRP A 172 -13.22 -5.61 17.79
CA TRP A 172 -12.77 -5.61 19.18
C TRP A 172 -11.34 -5.08 19.30
N HIS A 173 -10.54 -5.36 18.27
CA HIS A 173 -9.11 -5.05 18.20
C HIS A 173 -8.79 -4.26 16.94
N GLY A 174 -7.81 -3.36 17.04
CA GLY A 174 -7.11 -2.82 15.88
C GLY A 174 -5.99 -3.75 15.40
N SER A 175 -5.06 -3.22 14.62
CA SER A 175 -3.92 -3.98 14.09
C SER A 175 -2.90 -4.36 15.17
N ASN A 176 -2.96 -3.73 16.35
CA ASN A 176 -1.95 -3.78 17.40
C ASN A 176 -0.59 -3.31 16.86
N GLN A 177 -0.56 -2.07 16.37
CA GLN A 177 0.57 -1.46 15.66
C GLN A 177 1.15 -2.37 14.55
N GLY A 178 0.30 -2.95 13.69
CA GLY A 178 0.72 -3.83 12.58
C GLY A 178 1.08 -5.27 12.95
N ASP A 179 0.72 -5.76 14.15
CA ASP A 179 1.00 -7.15 14.54
C ASP A 179 0.22 -8.15 13.69
N ALA A 180 -1.02 -7.82 13.35
CA ALA A 180 -1.86 -8.66 12.50
C ALA A 180 -1.21 -8.87 11.11
N TYR A 181 -0.75 -7.79 10.47
CA TYR A 181 0.01 -7.84 9.22
C TYR A 181 1.28 -8.68 9.38
N ALA A 182 2.06 -8.42 10.44
CA ALA A 182 3.33 -9.10 10.63
C ALA A 182 3.16 -10.62 10.79
N ARG A 183 2.15 -11.08 11.52
CA ARG A 183 1.84 -12.51 11.64
C ARG A 183 1.30 -13.13 10.35
N ALA A 184 0.59 -12.34 9.55
CA ALA A 184 0.03 -12.80 8.29
C ALA A 184 1.09 -12.97 7.20
N PHE A 185 2.03 -12.03 7.08
CA PHE A 185 2.91 -11.93 5.91
C PHE A 185 4.40 -12.01 6.23
N LEU A 186 4.86 -11.50 7.37
CA LEU A 186 6.29 -11.50 7.70
C LEU A 186 6.71 -12.84 8.31
N ASP A 187 8.00 -13.12 8.24
CA ASP A 187 8.61 -14.19 9.01
C ASP A 187 8.69 -13.76 10.49
N TYR A 188 7.62 -14.05 11.23
CA TYR A 188 7.39 -13.61 12.61
C TYR A 188 8.27 -14.39 13.61
N MET A 189 9.58 -14.15 13.56
CA MET A 189 10.57 -14.86 14.39
C MET A 189 10.44 -14.58 15.89
N ALA A 190 9.74 -13.52 16.31
CA ALA A 190 9.45 -13.26 17.72
C ALA A 190 8.67 -14.39 18.41
N ALA A 191 7.90 -15.19 17.67
CA ALA A 191 7.16 -16.32 18.21
C ALA A 191 8.03 -17.57 18.48
N ILE A 192 9.27 -17.62 17.98
CA ILE A 192 10.17 -18.78 18.13
C ILE A 192 10.83 -18.73 19.52
N ALA A 193 10.39 -19.57 20.45
CA ALA A 193 10.77 -19.44 21.86
C ALA A 193 12.23 -19.81 22.13
N SER A 194 12.74 -20.91 21.57
CA SER A 194 14.09 -21.39 21.87
C SER A 194 15.16 -20.88 20.89
N PRO A 195 16.40 -20.64 21.36
CA PRO A 195 17.53 -20.35 20.49
C PRO A 195 17.83 -21.46 19.47
N GLU A 196 17.63 -22.72 19.84
CA GLU A 196 17.85 -23.88 18.98
C GLU A 196 16.82 -23.93 17.84
N GLU A 197 15.54 -23.72 18.13
CA GLU A 197 14.50 -23.61 17.10
C GLU A 197 14.76 -22.43 16.17
N LEU A 198 15.23 -21.29 16.69
CA LEU A 198 15.58 -20.15 15.85
C LEU A 198 16.71 -20.52 14.89
N GLN A 199 17.75 -21.19 15.38
CA GLN A 199 18.85 -21.63 14.51
C GLN A 199 18.38 -22.61 13.43
N HIS A 200 17.56 -23.59 13.81
CA HIS A 200 17.00 -24.55 12.86
C HIS A 200 16.09 -23.87 11.82
N HIS A 201 15.27 -22.91 12.26
CA HIS A 201 14.43 -22.09 11.37
C HIS A 201 15.26 -21.31 10.37
N LEU A 202 16.30 -20.61 10.82
CA LEU A 202 17.21 -19.87 9.95
C LEU A 202 17.93 -20.79 8.95
N ASP A 203 18.34 -21.98 9.39
CA ASP A 203 19.02 -22.96 8.54
C ASP A 203 18.08 -23.69 7.57
N SER A 204 16.77 -23.66 7.83
CA SER A 204 15.75 -24.22 6.94
C SER A 204 15.25 -23.20 5.91
N HIS A 205 15.04 -21.95 6.30
CA HIS A 205 14.33 -20.96 5.47
C HIS A 205 15.21 -19.84 4.91
N TYR A 206 16.35 -19.52 5.55
CA TYR A 206 17.30 -18.52 5.04
C TYR A 206 18.46 -19.19 4.31
N THR A 207 18.12 -19.95 3.26
CA THR A 207 19.06 -20.81 2.51
C THR A 207 19.39 -20.30 1.12
N ALA A 208 18.65 -19.31 0.61
CA ALA A 208 19.00 -18.60 -0.62
C ALA A 208 20.27 -17.77 -0.40
N LYS A 209 21.00 -17.48 -1.49
CA LYS A 209 22.24 -16.70 -1.46
C LYS A 209 22.19 -15.61 -2.52
N THR A 210 22.56 -14.40 -2.10
CA THR A 210 22.81 -13.25 -2.97
C THR A 210 24.24 -12.77 -2.72
N HIS A 211 24.67 -11.73 -3.42
CA HIS A 211 25.96 -11.06 -3.18
C HIS A 211 26.05 -10.43 -1.77
N THR A 212 24.91 -10.15 -1.11
CA THR A 212 24.87 -9.63 0.27
C THR A 212 24.82 -10.68 1.37
N GLY A 213 24.77 -11.97 1.01
CA GLY A 213 24.86 -13.07 1.96
C GLY A 213 23.71 -14.07 1.82
N ARG A 214 23.38 -14.75 2.92
CA ARG A 214 22.21 -15.64 2.96
C ARG A 214 20.95 -14.81 3.06
N CYS A 215 19.86 -15.22 2.43
CA CYS A 215 18.60 -14.51 2.49
C CYS A 215 17.41 -15.48 2.53
N LEU A 216 16.22 -14.94 2.75
CA LEU A 216 15.00 -15.74 2.86
C LEU A 216 14.70 -16.41 1.51
N ARG A 217 14.47 -17.72 1.52
CA ARG A 217 13.95 -18.44 0.36
C ARG A 217 12.42 -18.45 0.44
N TYR A 218 11.78 -17.74 -0.48
CA TYR A 218 10.33 -17.76 -0.62
C TYR A 218 9.94 -19.00 -1.45
N GLU A 219 9.22 -19.93 -0.86
CA GLU A 219 8.85 -21.21 -1.48
C GLU A 219 7.33 -21.26 -1.69
N PRO A 220 6.84 -21.01 -2.93
CA PRO A 220 5.42 -21.07 -3.23
C PRO A 220 4.82 -22.40 -2.79
N GLY A 221 3.69 -22.34 -2.10
CA GLY A 221 2.97 -23.49 -1.58
C GLY A 221 3.54 -24.08 -0.28
N GLN A 222 4.68 -23.60 0.23
CA GLN A 222 5.32 -24.16 1.43
C GLN A 222 5.69 -23.09 2.47
N PHE A 223 6.55 -22.13 2.11
CA PHE A 223 7.03 -21.09 3.01
C PHE A 223 7.01 -19.73 2.30
N THR A 224 5.90 -19.02 2.47
CA THR A 224 5.59 -17.80 1.72
C THR A 224 5.59 -16.57 2.61
N ARG A 225 6.66 -16.41 3.40
CA ARG A 225 6.86 -15.27 4.32
C ARG A 225 7.77 -14.22 3.70
N LEU A 226 7.63 -12.99 4.17
CA LEU A 226 8.49 -11.86 3.81
C LEU A 226 9.53 -11.62 4.90
N PRO A 227 10.75 -11.20 4.54
CA PRO A 227 11.84 -11.11 5.50
C PRO A 227 11.73 -9.91 6.45
N ASN A 228 11.09 -8.81 6.02
CA ASN A 228 10.97 -7.56 6.78
C ASN A 228 9.89 -6.64 6.20
N ARG A 229 9.59 -5.52 6.87
CA ARG A 229 8.61 -4.50 6.44
C ARG A 229 9.01 -3.76 5.15
N TYR A 230 10.30 -3.73 4.86
CA TYR A 230 10.88 -3.28 3.60
C TYR A 230 11.89 -4.35 3.15
N TYR A 231 11.90 -4.66 1.85
CA TYR A 231 12.68 -5.78 1.33
C TYR A 231 12.94 -5.63 -0.16
N THR A 232 13.87 -6.43 -0.68
CA THR A 232 14.19 -6.50 -2.09
C THR A 232 14.29 -7.94 -2.57
N PHE A 233 13.99 -8.13 -3.85
CA PHE A 233 14.21 -9.38 -4.58
C PHE A 233 14.50 -9.05 -6.05
N ARG A 234 15.12 -10.00 -6.74
CA ARG A 234 15.38 -9.91 -8.18
C ARG A 234 14.56 -10.94 -8.92
N TYR A 235 14.00 -10.55 -10.07
CA TYR A 235 13.30 -11.46 -10.98
C TYR A 235 13.45 -10.98 -12.42
N GLY A 236 13.87 -11.84 -13.34
CA GLY A 236 14.13 -11.53 -14.75
C GLY A 236 15.13 -10.39 -14.95
N GLY A 237 16.13 -10.28 -14.08
CA GLY A 237 17.10 -9.17 -14.06
C GLY A 237 16.51 -7.81 -13.62
N ILE A 238 15.30 -7.79 -13.07
CA ILE A 238 14.67 -6.60 -12.49
C ILE A 238 14.82 -6.65 -10.97
N ASP A 239 15.39 -5.60 -10.38
CA ASP A 239 15.38 -5.43 -8.93
C ASP A 239 14.08 -4.75 -8.48
N PHE A 240 13.38 -5.37 -7.53
CA PHE A 240 12.19 -4.84 -6.90
C PHE A 240 12.53 -4.34 -5.48
N PHE A 241 12.06 -3.15 -5.13
CA PHE A 241 12.26 -2.51 -3.82
C PHE A 241 10.92 -2.22 -3.16
N ALA A 242 10.59 -2.99 -2.15
CA ALA A 242 9.39 -2.84 -1.33
C ALA A 242 9.69 -1.87 -0.18
N LEU A 243 8.91 -0.79 -0.04
CA LEU A 243 9.08 0.17 1.05
C LEU A 243 7.85 0.26 1.94
N ASP A 244 8.09 0.52 3.22
CA ASP A 244 7.10 0.96 4.18
C ASP A 244 7.07 2.49 4.24
N SER A 245 6.20 3.11 3.44
CA SER A 245 6.05 4.56 3.39
C SER A 245 5.41 5.17 4.64
N ASN A 246 4.89 4.34 5.56
CA ASN A 246 4.33 4.81 6.83
C ASN A 246 5.38 5.35 7.81
N THR A 247 6.67 5.08 7.56
CA THR A 247 7.78 5.45 8.43
C THR A 247 8.60 6.63 7.90
N PHE A 248 8.22 7.17 6.74
CA PHE A 248 8.82 8.39 6.17
C PHE A 248 7.77 9.33 5.55
N ASN A 249 6.52 9.29 6.02
CA ASN A 249 5.45 10.18 5.55
C ASN A 249 5.17 11.38 6.48
N THR A 250 5.99 11.64 7.51
CA THR A 250 5.80 12.80 8.41
C THR A 250 5.87 14.12 7.62
N PRO A 251 4.86 14.99 7.66
CA PRO A 251 4.94 16.32 7.05
C PRO A 251 6.12 17.15 7.57
N SER A 252 6.63 18.07 6.76
CA SER A 252 7.59 19.08 7.22
C SER A 252 6.95 19.98 8.30
N PRO A 253 7.71 20.42 9.32
CA PRO A 253 7.18 21.30 10.35
C PRO A 253 6.66 22.61 9.79
N ILE A 254 5.55 23.11 10.32
CA ILE A 254 5.03 24.43 9.95
C ILE A 254 5.96 25.50 10.58
N PRO A 255 6.60 26.36 9.77
CA PRO A 255 7.60 27.30 10.26
C PRO A 255 7.02 28.31 11.24
N ALA A 256 7.82 28.80 12.19
CA ALA A 256 7.44 29.85 13.14
C ALA A 256 7.51 31.26 12.49
N THR A 257 6.75 31.45 11.40
CA THR A 257 6.64 32.72 10.67
C THR A 257 5.18 33.15 10.60
N GLN A 258 4.90 34.40 10.23
CA GLN A 258 3.52 34.89 10.05
C GLN A 258 2.72 34.04 9.04
N ALA A 259 3.37 33.57 7.98
CA ALA A 259 2.76 32.66 7.01
C ALA A 259 2.47 31.28 7.65
N GLY A 260 3.38 30.77 8.48
CA GLY A 260 3.17 29.53 9.22
C GLY A 260 2.05 29.63 10.27
N ASP A 261 1.94 30.75 10.99
CA ASP A 261 0.83 30.99 11.92
C ASP A 261 -0.53 31.05 11.20
N THR A 262 -0.55 31.66 10.01
CA THR A 262 -1.74 31.68 9.16
C THR A 262 -2.13 30.27 8.74
N ASN A 263 -1.16 29.46 8.30
CA ASN A 263 -1.37 28.05 7.97
C ASN A 263 -1.89 27.24 9.16
N ARG A 264 -1.29 27.39 10.36
CA ARG A 264 -1.79 26.71 11.59
C ARG A 264 -3.25 27.05 11.89
N ARG A 265 -3.66 28.32 11.75
CA ARG A 265 -5.06 28.74 11.96
C ARG A 265 -5.99 28.15 10.91
N GLU A 266 -5.56 28.10 9.65
CA GLU A 266 -6.33 27.50 8.56
C GLU A 266 -6.54 26.00 8.78
N LEU A 267 -5.51 25.26 9.18
CA LEU A 267 -5.61 23.84 9.53
C LEU A 267 -6.55 23.60 10.72
N GLN A 268 -6.48 24.44 11.76
CA GLN A 268 -7.39 24.35 12.91
C GLN A 268 -8.84 24.63 12.51
N LYS A 269 -9.08 25.64 11.68
CA LYS A 269 -10.41 25.94 11.13
C LYS A 269 -10.92 24.76 10.31
N ARG A 270 -10.08 24.22 9.42
CA ARG A 270 -10.42 23.07 8.58
C ARG A 270 -10.78 21.85 9.42
N ARG A 271 -10.05 21.60 10.51
CA ARG A 271 -10.36 20.53 11.48
C ARG A 271 -11.78 20.68 12.04
N GLN A 272 -12.15 21.89 12.48
CA GLN A 272 -13.50 22.17 13.02
C GLN A 272 -14.60 21.98 11.96
N GLU A 273 -14.38 22.43 10.73
CA GLU A 273 -15.31 22.24 9.61
C GLU A 273 -15.56 20.75 9.35
N ILE A 274 -14.49 19.95 9.35
CA ILE A 274 -14.57 18.50 9.12
C ILE A 274 -15.25 17.77 10.28
N GLU A 275 -15.06 18.21 11.54
CA GLU A 275 -15.78 17.68 12.69
C GLU A 275 -17.30 17.93 12.57
N GLN A 276 -17.71 19.09 12.07
CA GLN A 276 -19.12 19.38 11.81
C GLN A 276 -19.68 18.52 10.66
N GLU A 277 -18.91 18.35 9.58
CA GLU A 277 -19.29 17.50 8.45
C GLU A 277 -19.47 16.03 8.87
N GLU A 278 -18.57 15.51 9.72
CA GLU A 278 -18.68 14.17 10.30
C GLU A 278 -20.00 13.99 11.07
N LEU A 279 -20.35 14.95 11.95
CA LEU A 279 -21.60 14.90 12.73
C LEU A 279 -22.83 14.91 11.82
N GLN A 280 -22.83 15.69 10.74
CA GLN A 280 -23.92 15.72 9.76
C GLN A 280 -24.07 14.39 9.01
N ILE A 281 -22.94 13.79 8.62
CA ILE A 281 -22.94 12.47 7.97
C ILE A 281 -23.49 11.42 8.92
N LEU A 282 -23.01 11.37 10.17
CA LEU A 282 -23.49 10.42 11.18
C LEU A 282 -24.99 10.60 11.44
N ALA A 283 -25.48 11.83 11.55
CA ALA A 283 -26.91 12.11 11.71
C ALA A 283 -27.75 11.71 10.48
N THR A 284 -27.15 11.67 9.29
CA THR A 284 -27.81 11.20 8.06
C THR A 284 -27.84 9.67 8.04
N CYS A 285 -26.72 9.01 8.37
CA CYS A 285 -26.65 7.55 8.47
C CYS A 285 -27.70 7.00 9.45
N ASP A 286 -27.96 7.70 10.56
CA ASP A 286 -28.94 7.31 11.57
C ASP A 286 -30.39 7.30 11.06
N LYS A 287 -30.67 7.91 9.90
CA LYS A 287 -32.01 7.95 9.27
C LYS A 287 -32.20 6.92 8.16
N LEU A 288 -31.14 6.24 7.73
CA LEU A 288 -31.15 5.33 6.59
C LEU A 288 -31.26 3.87 7.04
N ASN A 289 -31.93 3.06 6.23
CA ASN A 289 -32.16 1.64 6.47
C ASN A 289 -31.37 0.77 5.49
N ALA A 290 -30.40 0.03 6.03
CA ALA A 290 -29.57 -0.92 5.29
C ALA A 290 -30.33 -2.01 4.52
N ASN A 291 -31.59 -2.29 4.84
CA ASN A 291 -32.39 -3.29 4.13
C ASN A 291 -33.07 -2.74 2.86
N ILE A 292 -33.07 -1.43 2.65
CA ILE A 292 -33.59 -0.79 1.45
C ILE A 292 -32.40 -0.57 0.48
N PRO A 293 -32.38 -1.19 -0.71
CA PRO A 293 -31.20 -1.16 -1.59
C PRO A 293 -30.66 0.24 -1.93
N SER A 294 -31.54 1.22 -2.17
CA SER A 294 -31.14 2.59 -2.46
C SER A 294 -30.52 3.30 -1.25
N GLU A 295 -31.06 3.08 -0.06
CA GLU A 295 -30.54 3.66 1.18
C GLU A 295 -29.25 2.95 1.63
N ALA A 296 -29.12 1.66 1.34
CA ALA A 296 -27.91 0.88 1.53
C ALA A 296 -26.75 1.42 0.68
N GLU A 297 -26.98 1.74 -0.60
CA GLU A 297 -25.97 2.41 -1.42
C GLU A 297 -25.61 3.79 -0.87
N GLN A 298 -26.58 4.54 -0.38
CA GLN A 298 -26.31 5.83 0.27
C GLN A 298 -25.49 5.69 1.54
N LEU A 299 -25.73 4.65 2.35
CA LEU A 299 -24.94 4.33 3.53
C LEU A 299 -23.50 3.96 3.16
N ASP A 300 -23.30 3.18 2.09
CA ASP A 300 -21.96 2.89 1.56
C ASP A 300 -21.25 4.18 1.14
N ASP A 301 -22.01 5.09 0.51
CA ASP A 301 -21.50 6.36 0.06
C ASP A 301 -21.01 7.24 1.21
N LEU A 302 -21.79 7.29 2.29
CA LEU A 302 -21.48 8.03 3.50
C LEU A 302 -20.36 7.38 4.31
N SER A 303 -20.29 6.05 4.36
CA SER A 303 -19.19 5.32 5.02
C SER A 303 -17.85 5.66 4.38
N ALA A 304 -17.76 5.58 3.05
CA ALA A 304 -16.54 5.96 2.34
C ALA A 304 -16.13 7.42 2.58
N LYS A 305 -17.12 8.31 2.73
CA LYS A 305 -16.88 9.73 3.05
C LYS A 305 -16.37 9.93 4.48
N LEU A 306 -16.87 9.16 5.45
CA LEU A 306 -16.34 9.17 6.83
C LEU A 306 -14.89 8.70 6.89
N ASP A 307 -14.54 7.66 6.12
CA ASP A 307 -13.16 7.16 6.06
C ASP A 307 -12.22 8.22 5.47
N GLN A 308 -12.64 8.90 4.40
CA GLN A 308 -11.91 10.04 3.85
C GLN A 308 -11.74 11.18 4.88
N ILE A 309 -12.79 11.50 5.63
CA ILE A 309 -12.74 12.50 6.70
C ILE A 309 -11.71 12.12 7.77
N ASN A 310 -11.68 10.86 8.20
CA ASN A 310 -10.72 10.37 9.18
C ASN A 310 -9.27 10.49 8.68
N GLU A 311 -9.01 10.13 7.42
CA GLU A 311 -7.69 10.31 6.80
C GLU A 311 -7.25 11.78 6.81
N VAL A 312 -8.15 12.71 6.45
CA VAL A 312 -7.83 14.15 6.44
C VAL A 312 -7.59 14.68 7.85
N LYS A 313 -8.35 14.23 8.86
CA LYS A 313 -8.11 14.60 10.26
C LYS A 313 -6.72 14.15 10.72
N ILE A 314 -6.33 12.92 10.40
CA ILE A 314 -5.01 12.37 10.75
C ILE A 314 -3.89 13.17 10.07
N ASP A 315 -4.04 13.54 8.79
CA ASP A 315 -3.05 14.39 8.09
C ASP A 315 -2.94 15.78 8.75
N ILE A 316 -4.06 16.42 9.10
CA ILE A 316 -4.07 17.71 9.81
C ILE A 316 -3.40 17.58 11.18
N GLU A 317 -3.72 16.54 11.95
CA GLU A 317 -3.10 16.30 13.25
C GLU A 317 -1.59 16.11 13.13
N LYS A 318 -1.12 15.36 12.13
CA LYS A 318 0.32 15.21 11.83
C LYS A 318 0.99 16.51 11.47
N GLN A 319 0.36 17.35 10.63
CA GLN A 319 0.91 18.66 10.27
C GLN A 319 1.04 19.57 11.49
N LEU A 320 0.01 19.59 12.35
CA LEU A 320 -0.01 20.42 13.56
C LEU A 320 1.00 19.94 14.62
N ALA A 321 1.21 18.63 14.73
CA ALA A 321 2.15 18.00 15.66
C ALA A 321 3.58 17.86 15.11
N SER A 322 3.83 18.21 13.84
CA SER A 322 5.17 18.10 13.26
C SER A 322 6.12 19.15 13.85
N HIS A 323 7.26 18.65 14.34
CA HIS A 323 8.35 19.43 14.92
C HIS A 323 9.68 19.10 14.22
N GLU A 324 10.69 19.96 14.33
CA GLU A 324 12.02 19.73 13.72
C GLU A 324 12.68 18.40 14.16
N THR A 325 12.30 17.89 15.33
CA THR A 325 12.77 16.63 15.90
C THR A 325 11.93 15.40 15.49
N SER A 326 10.99 15.55 14.56
CA SER A 326 10.12 14.44 14.14
C SER A 326 10.95 13.30 13.56
N THR A 327 10.75 12.08 14.09
CA THR A 327 11.49 10.91 13.63
C THR A 327 11.10 10.53 12.21
N ILE A 328 12.11 10.35 11.36
CA ILE A 328 12.01 9.84 9.99
C ILE A 328 12.89 8.60 9.93
N ASP A 329 12.42 7.57 9.25
CA ASP A 329 13.13 6.32 9.05
C ASP A 329 14.27 6.43 8.02
N PHE A 330 15.31 7.16 8.40
CA PHE A 330 16.50 7.30 7.57
C PHE A 330 17.22 5.96 7.37
N GLU A 331 17.10 4.98 8.27
CA GLU A 331 17.66 3.62 8.07
C GLU A 331 17.10 2.97 6.80
N GLN A 332 15.78 3.04 6.58
CA GLN A 332 15.17 2.53 5.35
C GLN A 332 15.53 3.37 4.10
N LEU A 333 15.57 4.69 4.22
CA LEU A 333 15.92 5.57 3.09
C LEU A 333 17.38 5.40 2.64
N ASP A 334 18.31 5.27 3.61
CA ASP A 334 19.70 4.97 3.36
C ASP A 334 19.88 3.55 2.80
N TRP A 335 19.11 2.58 3.31
CA TRP A 335 19.04 1.24 2.72
C TRP A 335 18.63 1.31 1.25
N LEU A 336 17.56 2.02 0.90
CA LEU A 336 17.11 2.17 -0.49
C LEU A 336 18.20 2.82 -1.35
N ARG A 337 18.81 3.91 -0.86
CA ARG A 337 19.93 4.57 -1.55
C ARG A 337 21.06 3.59 -1.87
N SER A 338 21.55 2.87 -0.86
CA SER A 338 22.65 1.92 -1.01
C SER A 338 22.30 0.78 -1.96
N ARG A 339 21.06 0.26 -1.89
CA ARG A 339 20.58 -0.81 -2.76
C ARG A 339 20.41 -0.38 -4.21
N LEU A 340 19.94 0.84 -4.46
CA LEU A 340 19.87 1.38 -5.81
C LEU A 340 21.26 1.56 -6.40
N ILE A 341 22.22 2.10 -5.65
CA ILE A 341 23.62 2.25 -6.10
C ILE A 341 24.21 0.87 -6.46
N GLU A 342 24.08 -0.10 -5.56
CA GLU A 342 24.52 -1.47 -5.78
C GLU A 342 23.88 -2.12 -7.01
N SER A 343 22.56 -1.95 -7.14
CA SER A 343 21.77 -2.40 -8.29
C SER A 343 22.30 -1.82 -9.60
N TRP A 344 22.70 -0.54 -9.62
CA TRP A 344 23.33 0.12 -10.78
C TRP A 344 24.73 -0.41 -11.13
N HIS A 345 25.48 -0.89 -10.15
CA HIS A 345 26.78 -1.51 -10.36
C HIS A 345 26.72 -2.99 -10.75
N THR A 346 25.53 -3.61 -10.70
CA THR A 346 25.35 -5.02 -10.99
C THR A 346 25.00 -5.23 -12.47
N SER A 347 25.87 -5.90 -13.23
CA SER A 347 25.74 -6.07 -14.69
C SER A 347 24.49 -6.83 -15.13
N GLU A 348 23.99 -7.73 -14.28
CA GLU A 348 22.82 -8.55 -14.54
C GLU A 348 21.51 -7.76 -14.34
N VAL A 349 21.58 -6.59 -13.71
CA VAL A 349 20.41 -5.75 -13.47
C VAL A 349 20.13 -4.88 -14.68
N ARG A 350 19.00 -5.19 -15.30
CA ARG A 350 18.45 -4.47 -16.44
C ARG A 350 17.39 -3.48 -16.04
N GLY A 351 16.68 -3.66 -14.92
CA GLY A 351 15.57 -2.81 -14.47
C GLY A 351 15.45 -2.64 -12.96
N ARG A 352 14.77 -1.57 -12.52
CA ARG A 352 14.56 -1.20 -11.11
C ARG A 352 13.12 -0.73 -10.90
N ILE A 353 12.38 -1.41 -10.03
CA ILE A 353 10.99 -1.10 -9.69
C ILE A 353 10.90 -0.84 -8.20
N ILE A 354 10.29 0.28 -7.80
CA ILE A 354 9.98 0.56 -6.39
C ILE A 354 8.48 0.41 -6.20
N TYR A 355 8.05 -0.22 -5.11
CA TYR A 355 6.64 -0.26 -4.73
C TYR A 355 6.40 -0.04 -3.24
N PHE A 356 5.39 0.76 -2.92
CA PHE A 356 5.04 1.18 -1.55
C PHE A 356 3.64 1.80 -1.52
N HIS A 357 3.08 2.04 -0.33
CA HIS A 357 1.67 2.43 -0.24
C HIS A 357 1.35 3.87 -0.72
N HIS A 358 1.83 4.89 0.00
CA HIS A 358 1.51 6.30 -0.28
C HIS A 358 2.16 6.79 -1.59
N PRO A 359 1.42 7.23 -2.62
CA PRO A 359 2.00 7.66 -3.89
C PRO A 359 2.69 9.02 -3.76
N PRO A 360 3.89 9.23 -4.34
CA PRO A 360 4.55 10.54 -4.36
C PRO A 360 3.87 11.49 -5.37
N TYR A 361 3.25 10.95 -6.41
CA TYR A 361 2.57 11.68 -7.50
C TYR A 361 1.20 11.08 -7.71
N VAL A 362 0.14 11.89 -7.62
CA VAL A 362 -1.25 11.44 -7.72
C VAL A 362 -2.17 12.61 -8.06
N THR A 363 -3.15 12.41 -8.94
CA THR A 363 -4.19 13.42 -9.25
C THR A 363 -5.56 13.09 -8.68
N GLU A 364 -5.69 11.98 -7.94
CA GLU A 364 -6.88 11.69 -7.14
C GLU A 364 -7.18 12.87 -6.18
N ALA A 365 -8.47 13.26 -6.14
CA ALA A 365 -8.96 14.50 -5.56
C ALA A 365 -8.65 14.70 -4.06
N THR A 366 -8.37 13.64 -3.32
CA THR A 366 -8.19 13.67 -1.87
C THR A 366 -6.75 13.51 -1.41
N LYS A 367 -5.88 12.93 -2.25
CA LYS A 367 -4.49 12.60 -1.91
C LYS A 367 -3.46 13.57 -2.47
N TRP A 368 -3.77 14.26 -3.58
CA TRP A 368 -2.79 15.04 -4.35
C TRP A 368 -2.07 16.15 -3.57
N ASN A 369 -2.75 16.77 -2.59
CA ASN A 369 -2.20 17.84 -1.76
C ASN A 369 -2.00 17.46 -0.28
N GLN A 370 -2.15 16.19 0.08
CA GLN A 370 -1.92 15.76 1.45
C GLN A 370 -0.47 16.00 1.84
N ALA A 371 -0.24 16.48 3.05
CA ALA A 371 1.11 16.79 3.48
C ALA A 371 1.96 15.52 3.59
N GLN A 372 1.35 14.39 3.94
CA GLN A 372 1.99 13.07 3.88
C GLN A 372 2.48 12.68 2.47
N THR A 373 1.65 12.89 1.45
CA THR A 373 1.99 12.65 0.03
C THR A 373 3.21 13.48 -0.39
N LEU A 374 3.22 14.76 -0.05
CA LEU A 374 4.34 15.66 -0.36
C LEU A 374 5.62 15.25 0.39
N ALA A 375 5.48 14.85 1.66
CA ALA A 375 6.56 14.34 2.48
C ALA A 375 7.24 13.10 1.86
N VAL A 376 6.44 12.16 1.37
CA VAL A 376 6.92 10.96 0.67
C VAL A 376 7.64 11.33 -0.63
N ARG A 377 7.06 12.24 -1.42
CA ARG A 377 7.69 12.76 -2.65
C ARG A 377 9.06 13.36 -2.36
N HIS A 378 9.15 14.29 -1.41
CA HIS A 378 10.39 15.01 -1.11
C HIS A 378 11.49 14.08 -0.60
N ARG A 379 11.14 13.08 0.22
CA ARG A 379 12.11 12.10 0.72
C ARG A 379 12.56 11.12 -0.34
N LEU A 380 11.66 10.66 -1.21
CA LEU A 380 12.05 9.82 -2.33
C LEU A 380 12.94 10.59 -3.31
N ARG A 381 12.57 11.83 -3.66
CA ARG A 381 13.41 12.73 -4.47
C ARG A 381 14.79 12.90 -3.86
N TRP A 382 14.88 13.12 -2.55
CA TRP A 382 16.15 13.21 -1.83
C TRP A 382 16.99 11.93 -1.97
N VAL A 383 16.39 10.74 -1.81
CA VAL A 383 17.11 9.48 -2.02
C VAL A 383 17.62 9.37 -3.46
N LEU A 384 16.74 9.62 -4.45
CA LEU A 384 17.10 9.49 -5.87
C LEU A 384 18.20 10.48 -6.27
N GLU A 385 18.20 11.70 -5.71
CA GLU A 385 19.29 12.68 -5.89
C GLU A 385 20.61 12.13 -5.37
N GLN A 386 20.63 11.62 -4.14
CA GLN A 386 21.85 11.06 -3.56
C GLN A 386 22.39 9.87 -4.37
N VAL A 387 21.49 9.05 -4.95
CA VAL A 387 21.88 7.99 -5.89
C VAL A 387 22.46 8.58 -7.17
N ALA A 388 21.78 9.56 -7.79
CA ALA A 388 22.24 10.20 -9.02
C ALA A 388 23.61 10.88 -8.85
N GLU A 389 23.80 11.62 -7.75
CA GLU A 389 25.06 12.24 -7.36
C GLU A 389 26.19 11.21 -7.23
N THR A 390 25.90 10.05 -6.61
CA THR A 390 26.89 8.98 -6.42
C THR A 390 27.26 8.29 -7.73
N LEU A 391 26.27 8.02 -8.59
CA LEU A 391 26.46 7.29 -9.83
C LEU A 391 27.04 8.17 -10.96
N GLY A 392 26.82 9.48 -10.91
CA GLY A 392 27.31 10.45 -11.87
C GLY A 392 27.00 10.04 -13.31
N PHE A 393 28.04 9.90 -14.13
CA PHE A 393 27.91 9.57 -15.56
C PHE A 393 27.36 8.16 -15.85
N LEU A 394 27.26 7.28 -14.85
CA LEU A 394 26.73 5.92 -15.05
C LEU A 394 25.23 5.94 -15.45
N VAL A 395 24.47 6.90 -14.92
CA VAL A 395 23.01 7.03 -15.13
C VAL A 395 22.68 7.43 -16.57
N LYS A 396 23.60 8.15 -17.25
CA LYS A 396 23.40 8.71 -18.61
C LYS A 396 22.06 9.47 -18.68
N GLU A 397 21.18 9.11 -19.61
CA GLU A 397 19.84 9.70 -19.79
C GLU A 397 18.72 8.83 -19.20
N ARG A 398 19.05 7.73 -18.52
CA ARG A 398 18.06 6.78 -18.00
C ARG A 398 17.58 7.23 -16.61
N PRO A 399 16.28 7.17 -16.30
CA PRO A 399 15.79 7.40 -14.94
C PRO A 399 16.45 6.47 -13.92
N ILE A 400 16.65 6.94 -12.68
CA ILE A 400 17.26 6.13 -11.61
C ILE A 400 16.47 4.84 -11.35
N VAL A 401 15.15 4.89 -11.53
CA VAL A 401 14.22 3.76 -11.47
C VAL A 401 13.26 3.80 -12.65
N ASP A 402 12.90 2.63 -13.18
CA ASP A 402 12.10 2.54 -14.40
C ASP A 402 10.60 2.64 -14.13
N LEU A 403 10.15 2.20 -12.95
CA LEU A 403 8.75 2.19 -12.56
C LEU A 403 8.57 2.32 -11.04
N ILE A 404 7.61 3.14 -10.64
CA ILE A 404 7.10 3.23 -9.26
C ILE A 404 5.66 2.72 -9.22
N LEU A 405 5.35 1.84 -8.28
CA LEU A 405 4.01 1.26 -8.08
C LEU A 405 3.45 1.63 -6.70
N ASN A 406 2.23 2.17 -6.64
CA ASN A 406 1.62 2.63 -5.39
C ASN A 406 0.16 2.22 -5.21
N GLY A 407 -0.38 2.48 -4.01
CA GLY A 407 -1.80 2.34 -3.66
C GLY A 407 -2.33 3.66 -3.08
N HIS A 408 -3.08 3.58 -1.98
CA HIS A 408 -3.59 4.66 -1.11
C HIS A 408 -4.65 5.58 -1.75
N ALA A 409 -4.42 5.98 -3.00
CA ALA A 409 -5.41 6.67 -3.80
C ALA A 409 -6.31 5.63 -4.46
N HIS A 410 -7.61 5.68 -4.16
CA HIS A 410 -8.58 4.69 -4.59
C HIS A 410 -8.95 4.85 -6.07
N CYS A 411 -7.99 4.60 -6.95
CA CYS A 411 -8.12 4.63 -8.40
C CYS A 411 -7.03 3.77 -9.04
N LEU A 412 -7.16 3.54 -10.35
CA LEU A 412 -6.02 3.21 -11.19
C LEU A 412 -5.56 4.48 -11.90
N GLU A 413 -4.29 4.81 -11.78
CA GLU A 413 -3.71 5.98 -12.42
C GLU A 413 -2.33 5.65 -12.99
N TYR A 414 -2.06 6.05 -14.24
CA TYR A 414 -0.69 6.10 -14.78
C TYR A 414 -0.30 7.57 -14.91
N LEU A 415 0.78 7.95 -14.21
CA LEU A 415 1.42 9.25 -14.34
C LEU A 415 2.84 9.09 -14.87
N ARG A 416 3.32 10.13 -15.55
CA ARG A 416 4.73 10.28 -15.88
C ARG A 416 5.24 11.59 -15.32
N THR A 417 6.32 11.55 -14.52
CA THR A 417 6.97 12.79 -14.07
C THR A 417 7.59 13.49 -15.27
N VAL A 418 7.56 14.82 -15.27
CA VAL A 418 8.24 15.60 -16.31
C VAL A 418 9.70 15.84 -15.93
N ASN A 419 10.41 16.70 -16.64
CA ASN A 419 11.68 17.20 -16.15
C ASN A 419 11.43 18.10 -14.91
N THR A 420 11.59 17.52 -13.72
CA THR A 420 11.44 18.22 -12.44
C THR A 420 12.66 19.08 -12.11
N GLY A 421 13.77 18.89 -12.83
CA GLY A 421 15.08 19.41 -12.47
C GLY A 421 15.82 18.57 -11.41
N TYR A 422 15.24 17.42 -11.03
CA TYR A 422 15.79 16.49 -10.06
C TYR A 422 15.82 15.06 -10.61
N ALA A 423 16.46 14.15 -9.88
CA ALA A 423 16.62 12.72 -10.18
C ALA A 423 15.30 11.92 -10.19
N ASP A 424 14.18 12.54 -9.81
CA ASP A 424 12.83 11.97 -9.97
C ASP A 424 12.14 12.37 -11.29
N SER A 425 12.89 12.90 -12.25
CA SER A 425 12.42 13.26 -13.59
C SER A 425 12.16 12.06 -14.49
N ASN A 426 11.15 12.15 -15.36
CA ASN A 426 10.83 11.19 -16.42
C ASN A 426 10.52 9.75 -15.94
N ILE A 427 10.12 9.57 -14.69
CA ILE A 427 9.76 8.29 -14.08
C ILE A 427 8.30 7.94 -14.40
N ASN A 428 8.07 6.66 -14.72
CA ASN A 428 6.73 6.10 -14.80
C ASN A 428 6.20 5.76 -13.40
N CYS A 429 5.00 6.21 -13.08
CA CYS A 429 4.32 5.93 -11.80
C CYS A 429 2.94 5.32 -12.08
N ILE A 430 2.65 4.16 -11.51
CA ILE A 430 1.32 3.55 -11.58
C ILE A 430 0.75 3.42 -10.17
N ILE A 431 -0.43 3.96 -9.97
CA ILE A 431 -1.24 3.78 -8.76
C ILE A 431 -2.25 2.68 -9.06
N SER A 432 -2.26 1.61 -8.26
CA SER A 432 -3.25 0.53 -8.31
C SER A 432 -3.95 0.41 -6.95
N GLY A 433 -4.61 1.48 -6.50
CA GLY A 433 -5.35 1.52 -5.23
C GLY A 433 -6.85 1.30 -5.38
N GLY A 434 -7.33 0.97 -6.59
CA GLY A 434 -8.74 0.75 -6.90
C GLY A 434 -9.22 -0.69 -6.71
N SER A 435 -8.51 -1.56 -5.98
CA SER A 435 -8.76 -3.01 -6.05
C SER A 435 -9.84 -3.53 -5.09
N GLY A 436 -10.45 -2.68 -4.26
CA GLY A 436 -11.55 -3.10 -3.39
C GLY A 436 -12.26 -1.94 -2.69
N ARG A 437 -11.51 -0.94 -2.21
CA ARG A 437 -12.10 0.29 -1.68
C ARG A 437 -12.75 1.14 -2.74
N ARG A 438 -13.74 1.92 -2.30
CA ARG A 438 -14.61 2.70 -3.17
C ARG A 438 -13.80 3.69 -4.03
N PRO A 439 -13.89 3.62 -5.37
CA PRO A 439 -13.11 4.47 -6.24
C PRO A 439 -13.40 5.95 -6.01
N ARG A 440 -12.36 6.78 -6.12
CA ARG A 440 -12.44 8.24 -5.98
C ARG A 440 -12.29 8.93 -7.33
N ARG A 441 -12.51 10.25 -7.34
CA ARG A 441 -12.50 11.08 -8.55
C ARG A 441 -11.11 11.66 -8.77
N GLN A 442 -10.78 11.98 -10.02
CA GLN A 442 -9.69 12.89 -10.31
C GLN A 442 -10.03 14.28 -9.79
N ARG A 443 -9.01 15.03 -9.38
CA ARG A 443 -9.12 16.43 -8.98
C ARG A 443 -9.70 17.29 -10.11
N PRO A 444 -10.47 18.36 -9.80
CA PRO A 444 -11.09 19.20 -10.81
C PRO A 444 -10.10 19.99 -11.67
N GLU A 445 -8.88 20.26 -11.16
CA GLU A 445 -7.81 20.92 -11.92
C GLU A 445 -7.25 20.05 -13.05
N GLY A 446 -7.61 18.77 -13.09
CA GLY A 446 -7.26 17.85 -14.16
C GLY A 446 -5.91 17.15 -13.96
N ALA A 447 -5.36 16.71 -15.09
CA ALA A 447 -4.31 15.71 -15.19
C ALA A 447 -2.89 16.22 -14.87
N GLU A 448 -2.63 17.51 -14.96
CA GLU A 448 -1.30 18.06 -14.70
C GLU A 448 -1.07 18.22 -13.21
N LEU A 449 0.11 17.88 -12.67
CA LEU A 449 0.48 18.19 -11.29
C LEU A 449 1.46 19.34 -11.24
N LEU A 450 1.19 20.32 -10.39
CA LEU A 450 2.04 21.48 -10.14
C LEU A 450 2.64 21.41 -8.73
N GLU A 451 3.88 21.86 -8.59
CA GLU A 451 4.58 22.02 -7.31
C GLU A 451 5.24 23.41 -7.28
N ASN A 452 5.23 24.05 -6.12
CA ASN A 452 5.84 25.37 -5.95
C ASN A 452 7.32 25.24 -5.62
N PHE A 453 8.19 25.71 -6.52
CA PHE A 453 9.62 25.83 -6.30
C PHE A 453 9.97 27.30 -6.09
N SER A 454 10.39 27.67 -4.88
CA SER A 454 10.67 29.08 -4.53
C SER A 454 9.52 30.03 -4.90
N ASN A 455 8.28 29.62 -4.61
CA ASN A 455 7.02 30.29 -4.96
C ASN A 455 6.70 30.39 -6.46
N ILE A 456 7.42 29.67 -7.31
CA ILE A 456 7.11 29.55 -8.74
C ILE A 456 6.46 28.18 -8.98
N PRO A 457 5.19 28.13 -9.41
CA PRO A 457 4.55 26.87 -9.75
C PRO A 457 5.23 26.27 -10.99
N ARG A 458 5.65 25.01 -10.90
CA ARG A 458 6.20 24.25 -12.01
C ARG A 458 5.46 22.93 -12.13
N LYS A 459 5.27 22.48 -13.37
CA LYS A 459 4.73 21.15 -13.62
C LYS A 459 5.73 20.09 -13.19
N VAL A 460 5.25 19.05 -12.51
CA VAL A 460 6.08 17.93 -12.01
C VAL A 460 5.64 16.58 -12.55
N ALA A 461 4.38 16.41 -12.96
CA ALA A 461 3.92 15.18 -13.60
C ALA A 461 2.66 15.41 -14.44
N ASP A 462 2.42 14.50 -15.38
CA ASP A 462 1.19 14.41 -16.17
C ASP A 462 0.51 13.06 -15.93
N SER A 463 -0.76 13.09 -15.54
CA SER A 463 -1.64 11.91 -15.54
C SER A 463 -2.00 11.56 -16.98
N ARG A 464 -1.67 10.34 -17.40
CA ARG A 464 -1.85 9.83 -18.77
C ARG A 464 -3.04 8.88 -18.89
N LEU A 465 -3.37 8.21 -17.79
CA LEU A 465 -4.57 7.39 -17.65
C LEU A 465 -5.12 7.60 -16.24
N TYR A 466 -6.43 7.84 -16.13
CA TYR A 466 -7.13 7.88 -14.85
C TYR A 466 -8.40 7.05 -14.93
N VAL A 467 -8.50 6.04 -14.09
CA VAL A 467 -9.69 5.19 -13.93
C VAL A 467 -10.12 5.25 -12.48
N GLY A 468 -11.19 6.00 -12.25
CA GLY A 468 -11.81 6.17 -10.94
C GLY A 468 -13.27 6.54 -11.09
N ARG A 469 -13.93 6.83 -9.96
CA ARG A 469 -15.36 7.15 -9.92
C ARG A 469 -15.68 8.29 -10.88
N ASN A 470 -16.71 8.12 -11.70
CA ASN A 470 -17.21 9.17 -12.60
C ASN A 470 -18.75 9.07 -12.75
N GLY A 471 -19.34 10.04 -13.45
CA GLY A 471 -20.80 10.16 -13.58
C GLY A 471 -21.51 10.57 -12.28
N PHE A 472 -22.83 10.69 -12.29
CA PHE A 472 -23.66 11.05 -11.15
C PHE A 472 -24.98 10.26 -11.16
N ASN A 473 -25.57 10.05 -9.98
CA ASN A 473 -26.86 9.37 -9.81
C ASN A 473 -26.90 8.01 -10.53
N LEU A 474 -27.88 7.80 -11.43
CA LEU A 474 -28.05 6.54 -12.17
C LEU A 474 -26.87 6.22 -13.10
N HIS A 475 -26.14 7.22 -13.57
CA HIS A 475 -24.95 7.03 -14.43
C HIS A 475 -23.64 6.98 -13.64
N LYS A 476 -23.71 6.77 -12.33
CA LYS A 476 -22.53 6.64 -11.46
C LYS A 476 -21.79 5.35 -11.80
N ARG A 477 -20.52 5.50 -12.15
CA ARG A 477 -19.61 4.40 -12.47
C ARG A 477 -18.59 4.25 -11.35
N LEU A 478 -18.42 3.02 -10.88
CA LEU A 478 -17.42 2.65 -9.86
C LEU A 478 -16.49 1.59 -10.47
N PRO A 479 -15.47 2.01 -11.23
CA PRO A 479 -14.50 1.10 -11.80
C PRO A 479 -13.48 0.69 -10.72
N TYR A 480 -13.53 -0.58 -10.33
CA TYR A 480 -12.50 -1.23 -9.54
C TYR A 480 -11.48 -1.87 -10.48
N SER A 481 -10.22 -1.98 -10.05
CA SER A 481 -9.14 -2.30 -10.97
C SER A 481 -8.02 -3.12 -10.36
N CYS A 482 -7.40 -3.93 -11.20
CA CYS A 482 -6.04 -4.43 -11.02
C CYS A 482 -5.24 -4.20 -12.30
N VAL A 483 -3.94 -4.39 -12.23
CA VAL A 483 -3.04 -4.24 -13.38
C VAL A 483 -2.25 -5.51 -13.57
N ARG A 484 -2.15 -5.99 -14.81
CA ARG A 484 -1.12 -6.94 -15.23
C ARG A 484 -0.01 -6.17 -15.94
N ILE A 485 1.24 -6.50 -15.63
CA ILE A 485 2.42 -5.92 -16.26
C ILE A 485 3.23 -7.04 -16.89
N ASP A 486 3.41 -6.98 -18.21
CA ASP A 486 4.31 -7.87 -18.94
C ASP A 486 5.66 -7.17 -19.11
N VAL A 487 6.71 -7.75 -18.56
CA VAL A 487 8.10 -7.31 -18.71
C VAL A 487 8.66 -7.92 -19.98
N GLN A 488 9.08 -7.08 -20.92
CA GLN A 488 9.72 -7.51 -22.17
C GLN A 488 11.24 -7.49 -22.06
N ASP A 489 11.94 -8.29 -22.86
CA ASP A 489 13.40 -8.24 -22.96
C ASP A 489 13.93 -6.83 -23.35
N GLY A 490 15.19 -6.51 -23.01
CA GLY A 490 15.82 -5.20 -23.23
C GLY A 490 16.53 -4.56 -22.03
N ILE A 491 17.39 -3.57 -22.33
CA ILE A 491 18.10 -2.74 -21.34
C ILE A 491 18.07 -1.27 -21.83
N PRO A 492 17.19 -0.41 -21.29
CA PRO A 492 16.22 -0.68 -20.23
C PRO A 492 15.10 -1.65 -20.69
N PRO A 493 14.46 -2.37 -19.77
CA PRO A 493 13.28 -3.19 -20.06
C PRO A 493 12.12 -2.29 -20.49
N LYS A 494 11.19 -2.87 -21.25
CA LYS A 494 9.90 -2.26 -21.56
C LYS A 494 8.79 -2.96 -20.80
N PHE A 495 7.76 -2.22 -20.43
CA PHE A 495 6.63 -2.78 -19.70
C PHE A 495 5.35 -2.59 -20.50
N ILE A 496 4.65 -3.68 -20.80
CA ILE A 496 3.28 -3.63 -21.33
C ILE A 496 2.34 -3.66 -20.14
N VAL A 497 1.63 -2.55 -19.94
CA VAL A 497 0.67 -2.37 -18.85
C VAL A 497 -0.73 -2.70 -19.37
N ARG A 498 -1.40 -3.62 -18.69
CA ARG A 498 -2.76 -4.10 -19.01
C ARG A 498 -3.72 -3.80 -17.86
N PRO A 499 -4.50 -2.71 -17.95
CA PRO A 499 -5.55 -2.42 -16.99
C PRO A 499 -6.70 -3.43 -17.09
N LEU A 500 -7.07 -4.03 -15.97
CA LEU A 500 -8.21 -4.94 -15.85
C LEU A 500 -9.26 -4.31 -14.95
N ILE A 501 -10.48 -4.11 -15.45
CA ILE A 501 -11.51 -3.32 -14.79
C ILE A 501 -12.73 -4.18 -14.47
N ALA A 502 -13.15 -4.16 -13.20
CA ALA A 502 -14.47 -4.60 -12.73
C ALA A 502 -15.28 -3.34 -12.39
N GLU A 503 -16.15 -2.93 -13.30
CA GLU A 503 -16.96 -1.74 -13.12
C GLU A 503 -18.34 -2.09 -12.60
N ARG A 504 -18.76 -1.36 -11.56
CA ARG A 504 -20.16 -1.34 -11.15
C ARG A 504 -20.87 -0.13 -11.74
N LEU A 505 -21.89 -0.39 -12.55
CA LEU A 505 -22.76 0.59 -13.19
C LEU A 505 -24.22 0.12 -13.02
N GLU A 506 -25.12 1.00 -12.59
CA GLU A 506 -26.55 0.67 -12.42
C GLU A 506 -26.79 -0.63 -11.62
N GLN A 507 -25.99 -0.84 -10.58
CA GLN A 507 -25.98 -2.04 -9.71
C GLN A 507 -25.54 -3.36 -10.38
N GLN A 508 -25.19 -3.33 -11.67
CA GLN A 508 -24.63 -4.45 -12.41
C GLN A 508 -23.11 -4.39 -12.46
N TRP A 509 -22.49 -5.56 -12.60
CA TRP A 509 -21.04 -5.70 -12.76
C TRP A 509 -20.70 -5.95 -14.22
N HIS A 510 -19.73 -5.19 -14.72
CA HIS A 510 -19.16 -5.34 -16.05
C HIS A 510 -17.64 -5.51 -15.92
N SER A 511 -17.09 -6.45 -16.68
CA SER A 511 -15.67 -6.76 -16.66
C SER A 511 -15.08 -6.53 -18.05
N TYR A 512 -13.95 -5.82 -18.13
CA TYR A 512 -13.25 -5.57 -19.38
C TYR A 512 -11.76 -5.29 -19.17
N GLU A 513 -10.94 -5.62 -20.16
CA GLU A 513 -9.54 -5.18 -20.27
C GLU A 513 -9.51 -3.88 -21.08
N MET A 514 -8.77 -2.87 -20.62
CA MET A 514 -8.53 -1.67 -21.43
C MET A 514 -7.36 -1.91 -22.39
N GLU A 515 -7.30 -1.11 -23.45
CA GLU A 515 -6.19 -1.14 -24.40
C GLU A 515 -4.83 -1.10 -23.67
N PRO A 516 -3.97 -2.11 -23.86
CA PRO A 516 -2.65 -2.14 -23.26
C PRO A 516 -1.80 -0.97 -23.78
N PHE A 517 -0.91 -0.47 -22.92
CA PHE A 517 0.04 0.57 -23.30
C PHE A 517 1.45 0.21 -22.83
N MET A 518 2.44 0.71 -23.57
CA MET A 518 3.85 0.44 -23.31
C MET A 518 4.48 1.65 -22.61
N ILE A 519 5.31 1.38 -21.59
CA ILE A 519 6.05 2.40 -20.83
C ILE A 519 7.54 2.07 -20.70
#